data_AF-K1YGF0-F1
#
_entry.id   AF-K1YGF0-F1
#
_cell.length_a   1.000
_cell.length_b   1.000
_cell.length_c   1.000
_cell.angle_alpha   90.00
_cell.angle_beta   90.00
_cell.angle_gamma   90.00
#
_symmetry.space_group_name_H-M   'P 1'
#
loop_
_entity.id
_entity.type
_entity.pdbx_description
1 polymer ?
#
loop_
_entity_poly.entity_id
_entity_poly.type
_entity_poly.pdbx_seq_one_letter_code
_entity_poly.pdbx_strand_id
1 'polypeptide(L)'
;MKKKIDTIRIKNATANNLKNISVDIPLNKLVVIVGKSGSGKSSLIYDVIVKASQGHSVEAEVGPLPKVFAISQKVKAQGRMSLGETNNKRLREMVKEVKAGDLLIVDEPCAGMAKKDRDGIVSLLREIVKMGASVIVVEHNKDIIRSAEYVIEFGPDAGAKGGEVIFEGSMEEFKKAKTQTAVYAFSNRAEQIDYKRNPNNKAQAMQRKWLAIKGINKNNIKNGEMKFPLGSLVCIAGGMGSGKSTMLSVVYGALFKGAGAWKVRKGFESIEGKTNIRRSYFVDQSLLSAVATSTPATYLGIWDSIRDVYAKLP
;
A
#
# COMPACT_ATOMS: atom_id res chain seq x y z
N MET A 1 -14.27 29.17 28.29
CA MET A 1 -13.59 27.88 28.03
C MET A 1 -14.08 27.35 26.68
N LYS A 2 -13.19 27.04 25.72
CA LYS A 2 -13.61 26.38 24.46
C LYS A 2 -14.11 24.98 24.81
N LYS A 3 -15.29 24.61 24.33
CA LYS A 3 -15.90 23.28 24.53
C LYS A 3 -14.93 22.22 24.00
N LYS A 4 -14.53 21.27 24.84
CA LYS A 4 -13.62 20.19 24.43
C LYS A 4 -14.33 19.35 23.38
N ILE A 5 -13.70 19.20 22.22
CA ILE A 5 -14.20 18.31 21.17
C ILE A 5 -13.71 16.92 21.55
N ASP A 6 -14.63 15.98 21.77
CA ASP A 6 -14.28 14.59 22.11
C ASP A 6 -14.44 13.64 20.90
N THR A 7 -15.17 14.08 19.87
CA THR A 7 -15.50 13.31 18.67
C THR A 7 -15.62 14.24 17.46
N ILE A 8 -15.05 13.84 16.33
CA ILE A 8 -15.33 14.44 15.02
C ILE A 8 -16.58 13.76 14.47
N ARG A 9 -17.66 14.53 14.31
CA ARG A 9 -18.92 14.02 13.76
C ARG A 9 -19.03 14.38 12.29
N ILE A 10 -19.29 13.39 11.46
CA ILE A 10 -19.55 13.56 10.03
C ILE A 10 -20.93 12.98 9.78
N LYS A 11 -21.81 13.74 9.16
CA LYS A 11 -23.14 13.28 8.79
C LYS A 11 -23.40 13.45 7.31
N ASN A 12 -24.19 12.54 6.78
CA ASN A 12 -24.73 12.59 5.42
C ASN A 12 -23.66 12.77 4.33
N ALA A 13 -22.51 12.14 4.47
CA ALA A 13 -21.42 12.30 3.52
C ALA A 13 -21.68 11.53 2.23
N THR A 14 -21.64 12.23 1.09
CA THR A 14 -21.91 11.68 -0.26
C THR A 14 -20.77 11.86 -1.26
N ALA A 15 -19.63 12.42 -0.84
CA ALA A 15 -18.51 12.71 -1.74
C ALA A 15 -18.04 11.46 -2.54
N ASN A 16 -17.95 11.60 -3.86
CA ASN A 16 -17.60 10.54 -4.81
C ASN A 16 -18.54 9.32 -4.77
N ASN A 17 -18.08 8.20 -4.21
CA ASN A 17 -18.83 6.95 -4.14
C ASN A 17 -19.39 6.67 -2.75
N LEU A 18 -19.33 7.63 -1.81
CA LEU A 18 -19.93 7.51 -0.48
C LEU A 18 -21.46 7.49 -0.58
N LYS A 19 -22.10 6.57 0.16
CA LYS A 19 -23.55 6.37 0.12
C LYS A 19 -24.23 6.95 1.36
N ASN A 20 -24.18 8.28 1.50
CA ASN A 20 -24.83 9.01 2.59
C ASN A 20 -24.41 8.52 3.99
N ILE A 21 -23.10 8.41 4.22
CA ILE A 21 -22.59 7.84 5.46
C ILE A 21 -22.53 8.87 6.59
N SER A 22 -22.74 8.41 7.82
CA SER A 22 -22.48 9.20 9.02
C SER A 22 -21.54 8.40 9.92
N VAL A 23 -20.50 9.06 10.46
CA VAL A 23 -19.48 8.43 11.31
C VAL A 23 -19.07 9.37 12.43
N ASP A 24 -18.79 8.79 13.59
CA ASP A 24 -18.31 9.47 14.79
C ASP A 24 -16.89 9.00 15.11
N ILE A 25 -15.90 9.84 14.80
CA ILE A 25 -14.48 9.52 14.97
C ILE A 25 -14.01 10.06 16.33
N PRO A 26 -13.68 9.18 17.31
CA PRO A 26 -13.23 9.64 18.62
C PRO A 26 -11.86 10.31 18.55
N LEU A 27 -11.68 11.39 19.32
CA LEU A 27 -10.41 12.09 19.47
C LEU A 27 -9.56 11.49 20.61
N ASN A 28 -8.27 11.82 20.60
CA ASN A 28 -7.24 11.31 21.51
C ASN A 28 -7.09 9.79 21.48
N LYS A 29 -7.35 9.19 20.31
CA LYS A 29 -7.23 7.75 20.07
C LYS A 29 -6.48 7.48 18.77
N LEU A 30 -5.92 6.28 18.67
CA LEU A 30 -5.52 5.68 17.40
C LEU A 30 -6.76 5.04 16.74
N VAL A 31 -7.28 5.72 15.72
CA VAL A 31 -8.39 5.25 14.88
C VAL A 31 -7.83 4.68 13.59
N VAL A 32 -8.25 3.47 13.21
CA VAL A 32 -7.85 2.87 11.95
C VAL A 32 -9.05 2.72 11.02
N ILE A 33 -8.92 3.22 9.80
CA ILE A 33 -9.91 3.07 8.73
C ILE A 33 -9.45 1.95 7.80
N VAL A 34 -10.29 0.94 7.64
CA VAL A 34 -10.02 -0.27 6.84
C VAL A 34 -11.11 -0.49 5.79
N GLY A 35 -10.91 -1.46 4.89
CA GLY A 35 -11.85 -1.76 3.80
C GLY A 35 -11.14 -1.93 2.45
N LYS A 36 -11.80 -2.51 1.44
CA LYS A 36 -11.17 -2.78 0.13
C LYS A 36 -10.67 -1.51 -0.57
N SER A 37 -9.72 -1.64 -1.49
CA SER A 37 -9.31 -0.50 -2.34
C SER A 37 -10.52 0.01 -3.12
N GLY A 38 -10.76 1.33 -3.12
CA GLY A 38 -11.94 1.95 -3.74
C GLY A 38 -13.24 1.83 -2.94
N SER A 39 -13.23 1.38 -1.68
CA SER A 39 -14.44 1.26 -0.86
C SER A 39 -14.96 2.59 -0.28
N GLY A 40 -14.24 3.71 -0.43
CA GLY A 40 -14.64 5.04 0.07
C GLY A 40 -13.76 5.65 1.17
N LYS A 41 -12.75 4.91 1.67
CA LYS A 41 -11.82 5.39 2.73
C LYS A 41 -11.18 6.74 2.39
N SER A 42 -10.58 6.85 1.21
CA SER A 42 -9.90 8.06 0.75
C SER A 42 -10.88 9.21 0.51
N SER A 43 -12.12 8.91 0.11
CA SER A 43 -13.16 9.93 -0.06
C SER A 43 -13.58 10.52 1.29
N LEU A 44 -13.77 9.70 2.33
CA LEU A 44 -14.00 10.22 3.68
C LEU A 44 -12.82 11.07 4.17
N ILE A 45 -11.58 10.57 4.01
CA ILE A 45 -10.41 11.26 4.52
C ILE A 45 -10.12 12.56 3.77
N TYR A 46 -9.93 12.48 2.46
CA TYR A 46 -9.42 13.61 1.68
C TYR A 46 -10.52 14.52 1.18
N ASP A 47 -11.62 13.94 0.70
CA ASP A 47 -12.71 14.72 0.09
C ASP A 47 -13.70 15.27 1.12
N VAL A 48 -13.71 14.74 2.34
CA VAL A 48 -14.51 15.27 3.45
C VAL A 48 -13.61 15.91 4.51
N ILE A 49 -12.84 15.13 5.29
CA ILE A 49 -12.16 15.65 6.49
C ILE A 49 -11.08 16.69 6.14
N VAL A 50 -10.15 16.35 5.25
CA VAL A 50 -9.03 17.24 4.90
C VAL A 50 -9.54 18.49 4.19
N LYS A 51 -10.45 18.36 3.20
CA LYS A 51 -11.06 19.52 2.53
C LYS A 51 -11.80 20.44 3.50
N ALA A 52 -12.63 19.90 4.39
CA ALA A 52 -13.34 20.68 5.40
C ALA A 52 -12.38 21.40 6.36
N SER A 53 -11.31 20.73 6.78
CA SER A 53 -10.28 21.34 7.65
C SER A 53 -9.55 22.53 7.02
N GLN A 54 -9.54 22.59 5.69
CA GLN A 54 -8.93 23.67 4.90
C GLN A 54 -9.94 24.78 4.55
N GLY A 55 -11.18 24.68 5.02
CA GLY A 55 -12.25 25.65 4.75
C GLY A 55 -12.94 25.49 3.39
N HIS A 56 -12.72 24.37 2.70
CA HIS A 56 -13.44 24.07 1.45
C HIS A 56 -14.85 23.53 1.73
N SER A 57 -15.78 23.83 0.83
CA SER A 57 -17.11 23.20 0.83
C SER A 57 -16.97 21.69 0.55
N VAL A 58 -17.77 20.90 1.26
CA VAL A 58 -17.79 19.43 1.16
C VAL A 58 -19.23 18.92 1.15
N GLU A 59 -19.44 17.78 0.53
CA GLU A 59 -20.73 17.09 0.47
C GLU A 59 -20.96 16.26 1.75
N ALA A 60 -20.97 16.93 2.90
CA ALA A 60 -21.24 16.35 4.21
C ALA A 60 -21.49 17.46 5.25
N GLU A 61 -22.22 17.15 6.31
CA GLU A 61 -22.22 17.98 7.52
C GLU A 61 -21.02 17.58 8.40
N VAL A 62 -20.07 18.49 8.58
CA VAL A 62 -18.85 18.22 9.36
C VAL A 62 -18.86 19.06 10.63
N GLY A 63 -18.78 18.39 11.78
CA GLY A 63 -18.62 19.06 13.07
C GLY A 63 -17.27 19.77 13.22
N PRO A 64 -17.02 20.42 14.37
CA PRO A 64 -15.76 21.10 14.62
C PRO A 64 -14.55 20.17 14.44
N LEU A 65 -13.55 20.63 13.68
CA LEU A 65 -12.31 19.91 13.45
C LEU A 65 -11.14 20.55 14.23
N PRO A 66 -10.25 19.74 14.83
CA PRO A 66 -8.95 20.22 15.29
C PRO A 66 -8.06 20.62 14.10
N LYS A 67 -6.87 21.15 14.38
CA LYS A 67 -5.87 21.38 13.33
C LYS A 67 -5.45 20.04 12.72
N VAL A 68 -5.63 19.91 11.41
CA VAL A 68 -5.38 18.65 10.68
C VAL A 68 -4.02 18.69 10.00
N PHE A 69 -3.24 17.63 10.20
CA PHE A 69 -2.02 17.31 9.48
C PHE A 69 -2.26 16.02 8.69
N ALA A 70 -2.09 16.05 7.36
CA ALA A 70 -2.39 14.90 6.52
C ALA A 70 -1.21 14.49 5.63
N ILE A 71 -0.90 13.20 5.62
CA ILE A 71 0.09 12.57 4.73
C ILE A 71 -0.66 11.62 3.80
N SER A 72 -0.64 11.90 2.50
CA SER A 72 -1.19 11.03 1.48
C SER A 72 -0.16 10.11 0.85
N GLN A 73 -0.62 8.95 0.39
CA GLN A 73 0.19 7.98 -0.35
C GLN A 73 0.76 8.54 -1.66
N LYS A 74 0.13 9.56 -2.26
CA LYS A 74 0.52 10.11 -3.56
C LYS A 74 1.77 10.96 -3.43
N VAL A 75 2.92 10.29 -3.36
CA VAL A 75 4.23 10.92 -3.40
C VAL A 75 4.98 10.37 -4.60
N LYS A 76 5.53 11.26 -5.43
CA LYS A 76 6.58 10.84 -6.36
C LYS A 76 7.81 10.49 -5.52
N ALA A 77 8.40 9.32 -5.74
CA ALA A 77 9.67 8.96 -5.12
C ALA A 77 10.67 10.11 -5.35
N GLN A 78 11.21 10.68 -4.28
CA GLN A 78 12.19 11.76 -4.37
C GLN A 78 13.60 11.16 -4.44
N GLY A 79 14.29 11.40 -5.57
CA GLY A 79 15.66 10.95 -5.77
C GLY A 79 15.80 9.42 -5.78
N ARG A 80 16.72 8.88 -4.97
CA ARG A 80 17.05 7.44 -4.90
C ARG A 80 16.27 6.66 -3.83
N MET A 81 15.37 7.32 -3.10
CA MET A 81 14.62 6.70 -2.00
C MET A 81 13.43 5.89 -2.52
N SER A 82 13.13 4.78 -1.85
CA SER A 82 11.87 4.06 -2.09
C SER A 82 10.67 4.85 -1.56
N LEU A 83 9.46 4.55 -2.07
CA LEU A 83 8.22 5.18 -1.59
C LEU A 83 8.05 5.03 -0.06
N GLY A 84 8.35 3.85 0.49
CA GLY A 84 8.30 3.61 1.93
C GLY A 84 9.30 4.46 2.73
N GLU A 85 10.51 4.68 2.21
CA GLU A 85 11.51 5.54 2.83
C GLU A 85 11.08 7.01 2.78
N THR A 86 10.55 7.47 1.65
CA THR A 86 10.03 8.83 1.49
C THR A 86 8.86 9.08 2.44
N ASN A 87 7.91 8.14 2.55
CA ASN A 87 6.75 8.26 3.43
C ASN A 87 7.17 8.27 4.90
N ASN A 88 8.08 7.39 5.33
CA ASN A 88 8.60 7.35 6.70
C ASN A 88 9.33 8.66 7.07
N LYS A 89 10.15 9.20 6.17
CA LYS A 89 10.83 10.49 6.39
C LYS A 89 9.81 11.62 6.58
N ARG A 90 8.83 11.73 5.68
CA ARG A 90 7.76 12.74 5.77
C ARG A 90 6.95 12.61 7.05
N LEU A 91 6.62 11.39 7.46
CA LEU A 91 5.95 11.14 8.73
C LEU A 91 6.77 11.67 9.90
N ARG A 92 8.06 11.31 9.98
CA ARG A 92 8.94 11.78 11.06
C ARG A 92 9.13 13.29 11.09
N GLU A 93 9.15 13.95 9.94
CA GLU A 93 9.20 15.41 9.86
C GLU A 93 7.89 16.04 10.36
N MET A 94 6.75 15.53 9.90
CA MET A 94 5.43 16.06 10.28
C MET A 94 5.14 15.87 11.77
N VAL A 95 5.54 14.73 12.35
CA VAL A 95 5.33 14.43 13.77
C VAL A 95 5.98 15.46 14.69
N LYS A 96 7.06 16.13 14.27
CA LYS A 96 7.70 17.20 15.05
C LYS A 96 6.80 18.43 15.25
N GLU A 97 5.85 18.64 14.33
CA GLU A 97 4.94 19.79 14.33
C GLU A 97 3.61 19.51 15.03
N VAL A 98 3.26 18.23 15.23
CA VAL A 98 1.99 17.78 15.82
C VAL A 98 2.00 18.00 17.33
N LYS A 99 0.95 18.63 17.86
CA LYS A 99 0.78 18.96 19.28
C LYS A 99 -0.47 18.31 19.87
N ALA A 100 -0.58 18.38 21.18
CA ALA A 100 -1.80 17.97 21.89
C ALA A 100 -3.02 18.74 21.35
N GLY A 101 -4.10 18.01 21.08
CA GLY A 101 -5.33 18.55 20.48
C GLY A 101 -5.34 18.61 18.96
N ASP A 102 -4.23 18.30 18.27
CA ASP A 102 -4.19 18.21 16.81
C ASP A 102 -4.69 16.84 16.30
N LEU A 103 -4.99 16.74 15.00
CA LEU A 103 -5.32 15.50 14.30
C LEU A 103 -4.26 15.19 13.24
N LEU A 104 -3.62 14.03 13.36
CA LEU A 104 -2.72 13.48 12.35
C LEU A 104 -3.46 12.40 11.53
N ILE A 105 -3.46 12.55 10.21
CA ILE A 105 -4.01 11.58 9.26
C ILE A 105 -2.86 11.00 8.43
N VAL A 106 -2.77 9.67 8.42
CA VAL A 106 -1.70 8.95 7.72
C VAL A 106 -2.27 7.85 6.84
N ASP A 107 -1.96 7.87 5.55
CA ASP A 107 -2.47 6.91 4.57
C ASP A 107 -1.39 5.88 4.22
N GLU A 108 -1.65 4.63 4.59
CA GLU A 108 -0.79 3.44 4.43
C GLU A 108 0.71 3.70 4.72
N PRO A 109 1.05 4.14 5.95
CA PRO A 109 2.43 4.47 6.31
C PRO A 109 3.38 3.27 6.24
N CYS A 110 2.86 2.04 6.31
CA CYS A 110 3.67 0.84 6.39
C CYS A 110 3.75 0.06 5.06
N ALA A 111 3.31 0.67 3.95
CA ALA A 111 3.43 0.09 2.63
C ALA A 111 4.91 -0.26 2.30
N GLY A 112 5.17 -1.52 1.98
CA GLY A 112 6.51 -2.02 1.64
C GLY A 112 7.47 -2.21 2.82
N MET A 113 7.00 -2.09 4.07
CA MET A 113 7.81 -2.27 5.28
C MET A 113 7.83 -3.72 5.80
N ALA A 114 8.99 -4.15 6.30
CA ALA A 114 9.10 -5.40 7.05
C ALA A 114 8.50 -5.25 8.45
N LYS A 115 8.13 -6.37 9.09
CA LYS A 115 7.48 -6.37 10.42
C LYS A 115 8.22 -5.51 11.45
N LYS A 116 9.54 -5.69 11.58
CA LYS A 116 10.37 -4.92 12.50
C LYS A 116 10.29 -3.40 12.28
N ASP A 117 10.22 -2.97 11.01
CA ASP A 117 10.09 -1.55 10.66
C ASP A 117 8.68 -1.03 11.01
N ARG A 118 7.65 -1.87 10.81
CA ARG A 118 6.25 -1.55 11.17
C ARG A 118 6.06 -1.35 12.67
N ASP A 119 6.70 -2.18 13.50
CA ASP A 119 6.62 -2.05 14.96
C ASP A 119 7.09 -0.66 15.43
N GLY A 120 8.14 -0.13 14.79
CA GLY A 120 8.63 1.23 15.03
C GLY A 120 7.63 2.32 14.65
N ILE A 121 6.89 2.16 13.54
CA ILE A 121 5.83 3.09 13.14
C ILE A 121 4.65 3.01 14.11
N VAL A 122 4.23 1.81 14.52
CA VAL A 122 3.15 1.63 15.50
C VAL A 122 3.51 2.30 16.83
N SER A 123 4.76 2.17 17.31
CA SER A 123 5.23 2.86 18.52
C SER A 123 5.11 4.38 18.38
N LEU A 124 5.61 4.92 17.25
CA LEU A 124 5.56 6.35 16.97
C LEU A 124 4.12 6.88 16.97
N LEU A 125 3.19 6.19 16.32
CA LEU A 125 1.77 6.58 16.27
C LEU A 125 1.13 6.57 17.67
N ARG A 126 1.47 5.58 18.50
CA ARG A 126 0.99 5.50 19.89
C ARG A 126 1.58 6.59 20.78
N GLU A 127 2.83 6.96 20.59
CA GLU A 127 3.47 8.05 21.31
C GLU A 127 2.78 9.39 21.03
N ILE A 128 2.40 9.64 19.77
CA ILE A 128 1.64 10.83 19.37
C ILE A 128 0.28 10.88 20.06
N VAL A 129 -0.42 9.74 20.15
CA VAL A 129 -1.68 9.65 20.89
C VAL A 129 -1.46 9.90 22.39
N LYS A 130 -0.41 9.34 22.98
CA LYS A 130 -0.04 9.58 24.39
C LYS A 130 0.28 11.04 24.68
N MET A 131 0.80 11.78 23.70
CA MET A 131 1.02 13.23 23.80
C MET A 131 -0.30 14.05 23.75
N GLY A 132 -1.46 13.40 23.56
CA GLY A 132 -2.77 14.03 23.54
C GLY A 132 -3.19 14.50 22.15
N ALA A 133 -2.56 14.02 21.07
CA ALA A 133 -3.04 14.22 19.72
C ALA A 133 -3.97 13.07 19.30
N SER A 134 -4.75 13.28 18.23
CA SER A 134 -5.57 12.23 17.63
C SER A 134 -4.91 11.70 16.37
N VAL A 135 -5.02 10.40 16.10
CA VAL A 135 -4.42 9.79 14.92
C VAL A 135 -5.45 8.99 14.17
N ILE A 136 -5.65 9.28 12.88
CA ILE A 136 -6.38 8.44 11.95
C ILE A 136 -5.39 7.81 10.98
N VAL A 137 -5.43 6.48 10.84
CA VAL A 137 -4.60 5.74 9.89
C VAL A 137 -5.46 4.96 8.93
N VAL A 138 -5.24 5.11 7.63
CA VAL A 138 -5.83 4.21 6.62
C VAL A 138 -4.85 3.07 6.38
N GLU A 139 -5.23 1.83 6.69
CA GLU A 139 -4.31 0.68 6.59
C GLU A 139 -5.00 -0.65 6.31
N HIS A 140 -4.18 -1.61 5.86
CA HIS A 140 -4.59 -3.00 5.62
C HIS A 140 -3.73 -4.00 6.40
N ASN A 141 -2.68 -3.51 7.08
CA ASN A 141 -1.78 -4.36 7.83
C ASN A 141 -2.37 -4.82 9.18
N LYS A 142 -2.30 -6.13 9.45
CA LYS A 142 -2.79 -6.71 10.71
C LYS A 142 -2.16 -6.08 11.95
N ASP A 143 -0.86 -5.78 11.92
CA ASP A 143 -0.13 -5.26 13.08
C ASP A 143 -0.68 -3.89 13.49
N ILE A 144 -0.99 -3.02 12.51
CA ILE A 144 -1.54 -1.68 12.75
C ILE A 144 -3.00 -1.76 13.15
N ILE A 145 -3.81 -2.55 12.43
CA ILE A 145 -5.22 -2.73 12.74
C ILE A 145 -5.37 -3.20 14.18
N ARG A 146 -4.66 -4.25 14.58
CA ARG A 146 -4.70 -4.78 15.96
C ARG A 146 -4.19 -3.80 17.02
N SER A 147 -3.42 -2.79 16.62
CA SER A 147 -2.87 -1.80 17.54
C SER A 147 -3.82 -0.64 17.86
N ALA A 148 -4.90 -0.50 17.08
CA ALA A 148 -5.87 0.57 17.17
C ALA A 148 -6.77 0.47 18.40
N GLU A 149 -7.35 1.59 18.78
CA GLU A 149 -8.37 1.67 19.84
C GLU A 149 -9.79 1.69 19.25
N TYR A 150 -9.92 2.18 18.01
CA TYR A 150 -11.18 2.31 17.29
C TYR A 150 -10.98 1.94 15.82
N VAL A 151 -11.98 1.29 15.21
CA VAL A 151 -11.93 0.84 13.82
C VAL A 151 -13.19 1.28 13.09
N ILE A 152 -13.01 1.78 11.87
CA ILE A 152 -14.08 2.03 10.91
C ILE A 152 -13.78 1.20 9.67
N GLU A 153 -14.69 0.30 9.29
CA GLU A 153 -14.55 -0.54 8.10
C GLU A 153 -15.52 -0.09 7.01
N PHE A 154 -14.95 0.22 5.84
CA PHE A 154 -15.68 0.51 4.63
C PHE A 154 -15.90 -0.75 3.78
N GLY A 155 -17.08 -0.85 3.19
CA GLY A 155 -17.42 -1.97 2.31
C GLY A 155 -18.84 -1.85 1.76
N PRO A 156 -19.51 -2.99 1.49
CA PRO A 156 -18.96 -4.36 1.52
C PRO A 156 -17.95 -4.65 0.39
N ASP A 157 -17.94 -3.82 -0.67
CA ASP A 157 -17.04 -4.00 -1.80
C ASP A 157 -16.33 -2.70 -2.24
N ALA A 158 -15.69 -2.73 -3.40
CA ALA A 158 -15.03 -1.58 -4.04
C ALA A 158 -15.95 -0.86 -5.03
N GLY A 159 -15.63 0.40 -5.35
CA GLY A 159 -16.27 1.17 -6.41
C GLY A 159 -17.76 1.43 -6.12
N ALA A 160 -18.62 1.20 -7.11
CA ALA A 160 -20.07 1.42 -6.99
C ALA A 160 -20.75 0.55 -5.92
N LYS A 161 -20.12 -0.57 -5.54
CA LYS A 161 -20.60 -1.48 -4.49
C LYS A 161 -19.95 -1.23 -3.13
N GLY A 162 -19.08 -0.22 -3.03
CA GLY A 162 -18.55 0.28 -1.76
C GLY A 162 -19.37 1.45 -1.24
N GLY A 163 -18.72 2.34 -0.52
CA GLY A 163 -19.30 3.61 -0.08
C GLY A 163 -20.09 3.56 1.21
N GLU A 164 -20.15 2.40 1.86
CA GLU A 164 -20.88 2.19 3.11
C GLU A 164 -19.91 1.87 4.25
N VAL A 165 -20.30 2.24 5.47
CA VAL A 165 -19.61 1.84 6.69
C VAL A 165 -20.28 0.58 7.22
N ILE A 166 -19.56 -0.54 7.16
CA ILE A 166 -20.08 -1.87 7.54
C ILE A 166 -19.71 -2.25 8.98
N PHE A 167 -18.79 -1.50 9.58
CA PHE A 167 -18.45 -1.58 11.00
C PHE A 167 -17.90 -0.24 11.48
N GLU A 168 -18.29 0.15 12.69
CA GLU A 168 -17.78 1.31 13.41
C GLU A 168 -17.82 0.96 14.90
N GLY A 169 -16.68 1.01 15.58
CA GLY A 169 -16.63 0.64 16.99
C GLY A 169 -15.22 0.50 17.57
N SER A 170 -15.18 0.17 18.85
CA SER A 170 -13.95 -0.11 19.58
C SER A 170 -13.25 -1.37 19.07
N MET A 171 -11.96 -1.50 19.38
CA MET A 171 -11.20 -2.72 19.05
C MET A 171 -11.79 -3.99 19.67
N GLU A 172 -12.40 -3.89 20.86
CA GLU A 172 -13.03 -5.04 21.52
C GLU A 172 -14.32 -5.50 20.83
N GLU A 173 -15.09 -4.56 20.26
CA GLU A 173 -16.24 -4.87 19.40
C GLU A 173 -15.76 -5.42 18.06
N PHE A 174 -14.71 -4.83 17.48
CA PHE A 174 -14.17 -5.24 16.19
C PHE A 174 -13.65 -6.69 16.19
N LYS A 175 -13.01 -7.13 17.28
CA LYS A 175 -12.59 -8.53 17.47
C LYS A 175 -13.75 -9.52 17.36
N LYS A 176 -14.95 -9.13 17.76
CA LYS A 176 -16.17 -9.95 17.74
C LYS A 176 -16.95 -9.81 16.42
N ALA A 177 -16.62 -8.80 15.63
CA ALA A 177 -17.27 -8.55 14.35
C ALA A 177 -16.99 -9.69 13.36
N LYS A 178 -17.98 -9.99 12.52
CA LYS A 178 -17.90 -11.02 11.48
C LYS A 178 -17.60 -10.42 10.09
N THR A 179 -17.07 -9.20 10.04
CA THR A 179 -16.65 -8.58 8.79
C THR A 179 -15.42 -9.28 8.22
N GLN A 180 -15.21 -9.15 6.90
CA GLN A 180 -14.08 -9.76 6.23
C GLN A 180 -12.74 -9.28 6.83
N THR A 181 -12.63 -7.99 7.14
CA THR A 181 -11.38 -7.44 7.69
C THR A 181 -11.17 -7.87 9.14
N ALA A 182 -12.22 -7.95 9.97
CA ALA A 182 -12.08 -8.47 11.34
C ALA A 182 -11.58 -9.92 11.33
N VAL A 183 -12.21 -10.79 10.54
CA VAL A 183 -11.78 -12.19 10.39
C VAL A 183 -10.34 -12.25 9.88
N TYR A 184 -9.97 -11.47 8.88
CA TYR A 184 -8.59 -11.41 8.39
C TYR A 184 -7.62 -10.94 9.47
N ALA A 185 -7.92 -9.82 10.12
CA ALA A 185 -7.09 -9.18 11.13
C ALA A 185 -6.79 -10.14 12.27
N PHE A 186 -7.74 -10.96 12.74
CA PHE A 186 -7.52 -11.90 13.85
C PHE A 186 -7.28 -13.35 13.43
N SER A 187 -7.37 -13.67 12.14
CA SER A 187 -7.02 -15.01 11.67
C SER A 187 -5.53 -15.30 11.77
N ASN A 188 -5.21 -16.52 12.21
CA ASN A 188 -3.90 -17.15 12.03
C ASN A 188 -3.76 -17.82 10.66
N ARG A 189 -4.80 -17.77 9.80
CA ARG A 189 -4.85 -18.44 8.48
C ARG A 189 -3.75 -18.05 7.50
N ALA A 190 -3.07 -16.91 7.68
CA ALA A 190 -1.91 -16.58 6.87
C ALA A 190 -0.77 -17.62 7.01
N GLU A 191 -0.74 -18.36 8.12
CA GLU A 191 0.16 -19.50 8.34
C GLU A 191 -0.35 -20.80 7.68
N GLN A 192 -1.60 -20.84 7.21
CA GLN A 192 -2.28 -22.02 6.65
C GLN A 192 -2.49 -21.94 5.13
N ILE A 193 -1.63 -21.23 4.39
CA ILE A 193 -1.60 -21.42 2.94
C ILE A 193 -0.95 -22.79 2.67
N ASP A 194 -1.74 -23.85 2.73
CA ASP A 194 -1.35 -25.19 2.27
C ASP A 194 -1.31 -25.19 0.73
N TYR A 195 -0.36 -24.44 0.18
CA TYR A 195 -0.08 -24.51 -1.25
C TYR A 195 0.70 -25.80 -1.50
N LYS A 196 -0.04 -26.88 -1.79
CA LYS A 196 0.56 -28.08 -2.36
C LYS A 196 1.09 -27.74 -3.74
N ARG A 197 2.41 -27.56 -3.83
CA ARG A 197 3.13 -27.34 -5.08
C ARG A 197 2.84 -28.53 -6.00
N ASN A 198 2.09 -28.30 -7.07
CA ASN A 198 1.81 -29.32 -8.09
C ASN A 198 2.47 -28.95 -9.43
N PRO A 199 3.81 -29.01 -9.52
CA PRO A 199 4.53 -28.61 -10.72
C PRO A 199 4.39 -29.68 -11.80
N ASN A 200 4.03 -29.26 -13.02
CA ASN A 200 4.11 -30.15 -14.18
C ASN A 200 5.57 -30.54 -14.50
N ASN A 201 5.75 -31.55 -15.35
CA ASN A 201 7.08 -32.08 -15.71
C ASN A 201 8.05 -31.00 -16.22
N LYS A 202 7.54 -30.00 -16.97
CA LYS A 202 8.35 -28.87 -17.45
C LYS A 202 8.85 -28.00 -16.30
N ALA A 203 8.00 -27.67 -15.33
CA ALA A 203 8.37 -26.91 -14.15
C ALA A 203 9.40 -27.69 -13.29
N GLN A 204 9.22 -29.00 -13.11
CA GLN A 204 10.18 -29.85 -12.39
C GLN A 204 11.56 -29.89 -13.07
N ALA A 205 11.61 -30.00 -14.41
CA ALA A 205 12.85 -29.95 -15.17
C ALA A 205 13.58 -28.60 -15.00
N MET A 206 12.82 -27.49 -14.98
CA MET A 206 13.37 -26.16 -14.76
C MET A 206 13.85 -25.94 -13.32
N GLN A 207 13.26 -26.60 -12.32
CA GLN A 207 13.64 -26.50 -10.91
C GLN A 207 15.02 -27.05 -10.60
N ARG A 208 15.58 -27.90 -11.47
CA ARG A 208 16.97 -28.37 -11.37
C ARG A 208 17.99 -27.33 -11.85
N LYS A 209 17.53 -26.25 -12.49
CA LYS A 209 18.37 -25.21 -13.07
C LYS A 209 18.41 -23.99 -12.16
N TRP A 210 19.51 -23.25 -12.25
CA TRP A 210 19.78 -22.08 -11.40
C TRP A 210 20.16 -20.88 -12.24
N LEU A 211 19.95 -19.70 -11.66
CA LEU A 211 20.61 -18.46 -12.04
C LEU A 211 21.50 -18.04 -10.88
N ALA A 212 22.77 -17.72 -11.16
CA ALA A 212 23.66 -17.14 -10.17
C ALA A 212 24.27 -15.84 -10.71
N ILE A 213 24.33 -14.81 -9.87
CA ILE A 213 24.98 -13.53 -10.16
C ILE A 213 25.97 -13.28 -9.02
N LYS A 214 27.25 -13.11 -9.37
CA LYS A 214 28.35 -12.95 -8.39
C LYS A 214 29.02 -11.59 -8.54
N GLY A 215 29.72 -11.16 -7.48
CA GLY A 215 30.46 -9.89 -7.45
C GLY A 215 29.55 -8.66 -7.58
N ILE A 216 28.35 -8.72 -7.01
CA ILE A 216 27.36 -7.63 -7.04
C ILE A 216 27.91 -6.44 -6.25
N ASN A 217 28.19 -5.36 -6.96
CA ASN A 217 28.73 -4.11 -6.43
C ASN A 217 27.85 -2.95 -6.90
N LYS A 218 26.80 -2.65 -6.13
CA LYS A 218 25.83 -1.60 -6.47
C LYS A 218 25.17 -1.04 -5.22
N ASN A 219 25.07 0.29 -5.13
CA ASN A 219 24.56 1.00 -3.95
C ASN A 219 25.25 0.52 -2.66
N ASN A 220 24.47 0.01 -1.70
CA ASN A 220 24.93 -0.52 -0.42
C ASN A 220 25.42 -1.98 -0.48
N ILE A 221 25.24 -2.68 -1.60
CA ILE A 221 25.73 -4.06 -1.76
C ILE A 221 27.18 -4.01 -2.24
N LYS A 222 28.07 -4.64 -1.47
CA LYS A 222 29.51 -4.77 -1.74
C LYS A 222 29.86 -6.24 -1.85
N ASN A 223 30.42 -6.65 -2.99
CA ASN A 223 30.77 -8.02 -3.32
C ASN A 223 29.67 -9.06 -2.99
N GLY A 224 28.42 -8.73 -3.31
CA GLY A 224 27.28 -9.61 -3.02
C GLY A 224 27.14 -10.74 -4.04
N GLU A 225 26.47 -11.82 -3.63
CA GLU A 225 26.09 -12.89 -4.55
C GLU A 225 24.60 -13.19 -4.41
N MET A 226 23.97 -13.60 -5.52
CA MET A 226 22.59 -14.05 -5.54
C MET A 226 22.48 -15.30 -6.40
N LYS A 227 21.97 -16.40 -5.83
CA LYS A 227 21.70 -17.64 -6.54
C LYS A 227 20.28 -18.11 -6.23
N PHE A 228 19.50 -18.40 -7.27
CA PHE A 228 18.12 -18.86 -7.09
C PHE A 228 17.70 -19.91 -8.14
N PRO A 229 16.80 -20.83 -7.77
CA PRO A 229 16.33 -21.87 -8.67
C PRO A 229 15.33 -21.32 -9.68
N LEU A 230 15.36 -21.83 -10.90
CA LEU A 230 14.36 -21.53 -11.93
C LEU A 230 13.10 -22.38 -11.70
N GLY A 231 12.00 -22.07 -12.41
CA GLY A 231 10.73 -22.81 -12.26
C GLY A 231 10.14 -22.78 -10.84
N SER A 232 10.52 -21.78 -10.04
CA SER A 232 10.14 -21.61 -8.64
C SER A 232 9.65 -20.19 -8.38
N LEU A 233 8.72 -20.04 -7.42
CA LEU A 233 8.37 -18.73 -6.89
C LEU A 233 9.46 -18.30 -5.91
N VAL A 234 10.32 -17.36 -6.35
CA VAL A 234 11.44 -16.85 -5.55
C VAL A 234 11.06 -15.49 -5.00
N CYS A 235 11.16 -15.33 -3.68
CA CYS A 235 10.92 -14.07 -3.00
C CYS A 235 12.25 -13.47 -2.50
N ILE A 236 12.45 -12.18 -2.72
CA ILE A 236 13.55 -11.42 -2.10
C ILE A 236 12.97 -10.63 -0.93
N ALA A 237 13.27 -11.07 0.29
CA ALA A 237 12.80 -10.46 1.53
C ALA A 237 13.90 -9.69 2.25
N GLY A 238 13.52 -8.83 3.20
CA GLY A 238 14.43 -8.00 3.98
C GLY A 238 13.80 -6.67 4.43
N GLY A 239 14.42 -6.00 5.40
CA GLY A 239 13.99 -4.69 5.91
C GLY A 239 14.16 -3.54 4.91
N MET A 240 13.63 -2.37 5.25
CA MET A 240 13.87 -1.14 4.48
C MET A 240 15.37 -0.87 4.30
N GLY A 241 15.80 -0.38 3.13
CA GLY A 241 17.22 -0.14 2.85
C GLY A 241 18.11 -1.39 2.68
N SER A 242 17.61 -2.61 2.88
CA SER A 242 18.43 -3.85 2.82
C SER A 242 18.96 -4.22 1.42
N GLY A 243 18.65 -3.45 0.39
CA GLY A 243 19.13 -3.68 -0.97
C GLY A 243 18.22 -4.54 -1.88
N LYS A 244 16.98 -4.84 -1.48
CA LYS A 244 16.02 -5.63 -2.30
C LYS A 244 15.83 -5.06 -3.72
N SER A 245 15.53 -3.76 -3.81
CA SER A 245 15.37 -3.08 -5.10
C SER A 245 16.67 -3.04 -5.89
N THR A 246 17.81 -2.92 -5.20
CA THR A 246 19.14 -3.02 -5.82
C THR A 246 19.32 -4.40 -6.45
N MET A 247 19.04 -5.48 -5.73
CA MET A 247 19.11 -6.86 -6.24
C MET A 247 18.20 -7.06 -7.46
N LEU A 248 16.93 -6.64 -7.38
CA LEU A 248 16.00 -6.73 -8.51
C LEU A 248 16.52 -5.96 -9.74
N SER A 249 17.09 -4.77 -9.55
CA SER A 249 17.66 -3.98 -10.64
C SER A 249 18.87 -4.65 -11.29
N VAL A 250 19.68 -5.38 -10.50
CA VAL A 250 20.83 -6.13 -10.99
C VAL A 250 20.37 -7.35 -11.79
N VAL A 251 19.39 -8.11 -11.28
CA VAL A 251 18.77 -9.24 -12.00
C VAL A 251 18.16 -8.77 -13.30
N TYR A 252 17.39 -7.66 -13.28
CA TYR A 252 16.82 -7.06 -14.48
C TYR A 252 17.89 -6.71 -15.50
N GLY A 253 18.91 -5.94 -15.10
CA GLY A 253 20.02 -5.57 -15.97
C GLY A 253 20.73 -6.79 -16.56
N ALA A 254 21.02 -7.80 -15.73
CA ALA A 254 21.72 -9.01 -16.14
C ALA A 254 20.94 -9.84 -17.17
N LEU A 255 19.61 -9.89 -17.06
CA LEU A 255 18.72 -10.64 -17.95
C LEU A 255 18.24 -9.85 -19.17
N PHE A 256 18.32 -8.52 -19.15
CA PHE A 256 17.82 -7.67 -20.23
C PHE A 256 18.47 -8.03 -21.59
N LYS A 257 17.62 -8.18 -22.62
CA LYS A 257 18.01 -8.58 -23.98
C LYS A 257 17.68 -7.55 -25.06
N GLY A 258 17.17 -6.36 -24.71
CA GLY A 258 16.82 -5.31 -25.66
C GLY A 258 18.01 -4.50 -26.18
N ALA A 259 17.75 -3.58 -27.11
CA ALA A 259 18.74 -2.61 -27.59
C ALA A 259 19.35 -1.85 -26.41
N GLY A 260 20.68 -1.66 -26.42
CA GLY A 260 21.39 -1.00 -25.32
C GLY A 260 21.61 -1.87 -24.07
N ALA A 261 21.48 -3.20 -24.16
CA ALA A 261 21.69 -4.11 -23.02
C ALA A 261 23.03 -3.93 -22.28
N TRP A 262 24.10 -3.56 -23.00
CA TRP A 262 25.40 -3.28 -22.39
C TRP A 262 25.37 -2.07 -21.43
N LYS A 263 24.48 -1.10 -21.64
CA LYS A 263 24.35 0.08 -20.76
C LYS A 263 23.74 -0.28 -19.41
N VAL A 264 22.83 -1.26 -19.39
CA VAL A 264 22.07 -1.67 -18.20
C VAL A 264 22.69 -2.87 -17.47
N ARG A 265 23.54 -3.67 -18.11
CA ARG A 265 24.33 -4.75 -17.49
C ARG A 265 25.53 -4.21 -16.73
N LYS A 266 25.28 -3.60 -15.57
CA LYS A 266 26.32 -3.04 -14.68
C LYS A 266 26.07 -3.44 -13.23
N GLY A 267 27.13 -3.42 -12.42
CA GLY A 267 27.06 -3.62 -10.98
C GLY A 267 27.12 -5.08 -10.51
N PHE A 268 27.65 -5.99 -11.34
CA PHE A 268 28.01 -7.36 -10.98
C PHE A 268 29.19 -7.83 -11.83
N GLU A 269 29.92 -8.87 -11.40
CA GLU A 269 31.11 -9.39 -12.09
C GLU A 269 30.77 -10.49 -13.07
N SER A 270 29.94 -11.47 -12.65
CA SER A 270 29.61 -12.62 -13.50
C SER A 270 28.17 -13.10 -13.30
N ILE A 271 27.65 -13.77 -14.33
CA ILE A 271 26.31 -14.39 -14.33
C ILE A 271 26.39 -15.80 -14.93
N GLU A 272 25.91 -16.78 -14.18
CA GLU A 272 25.83 -18.19 -14.56
C GLU A 272 24.37 -18.62 -14.75
N GLY A 273 24.12 -19.53 -15.68
CA GLY A 273 22.77 -20.08 -15.92
C GLY A 273 21.82 -19.18 -16.72
N LYS A 274 22.31 -18.04 -17.25
CA LYS A 274 21.53 -17.12 -18.09
C LYS A 274 20.91 -17.77 -19.33
N THR A 275 21.60 -18.73 -19.93
CA THR A 275 21.15 -19.48 -21.12
C THR A 275 19.91 -20.34 -20.83
N ASN A 276 19.64 -20.67 -19.56
CA ASN A 276 18.42 -21.36 -19.16
C ASN A 276 17.17 -20.48 -19.26
N ILE A 277 17.31 -19.17 -19.47
CA ILE A 277 16.21 -18.20 -19.52
C ILE A 277 16.01 -17.71 -20.95
N ARG A 278 14.91 -18.14 -21.58
CA ARG A 278 14.55 -17.73 -22.95
C ARG A 278 14.16 -16.25 -23.01
N ARG A 279 13.23 -15.82 -22.16
CA ARG A 279 12.73 -14.43 -22.06
C ARG A 279 12.59 -14.03 -20.61
N SER A 280 12.77 -12.74 -20.33
CA SER A 280 12.55 -12.12 -19.02
C SER A 280 11.56 -10.98 -19.19
N TYR A 281 10.56 -10.95 -18.32
CA TYR A 281 9.60 -9.86 -18.23
C TYR A 281 9.81 -9.16 -16.89
N PHE A 282 9.81 -7.83 -16.90
CA PHE A 282 9.90 -7.03 -15.71
C PHE A 282 8.64 -6.18 -15.63
N VAL A 283 7.91 -6.34 -14.53
CA VAL A 283 6.70 -5.57 -14.24
C VAL A 283 7.04 -4.73 -13.02
N ASP A 284 7.10 -3.42 -13.19
CA ASP A 284 7.37 -2.47 -12.13
C ASP A 284 6.09 -1.75 -11.70
N GLN A 285 6.26 -0.75 -10.83
CA GLN A 285 5.17 0.09 -10.33
C GLN A 285 5.03 1.39 -11.15
N SER A 286 5.65 1.48 -12.33
CA SER A 286 5.50 2.66 -13.18
C SER A 286 4.06 2.76 -13.70
N LEU A 287 3.61 4.00 -13.96
CA LEU A 287 2.30 4.23 -14.55
C LEU A 287 2.25 3.56 -15.92
N LEU A 288 1.14 2.88 -16.22
CA LEU A 288 0.92 2.23 -17.52
C LEU A 288 1.08 3.21 -18.68
N SER A 289 0.60 4.45 -18.51
CA SER A 289 0.94 5.61 -19.32
C SER A 289 0.47 6.88 -18.62
N ALA A 290 1.09 8.01 -18.96
CA ALA A 290 0.72 9.33 -18.46
C ALA A 290 -0.41 9.99 -19.28
N VAL A 291 -0.88 9.33 -20.34
CA VAL A 291 -1.90 9.86 -21.25
C VAL A 291 -3.29 9.38 -20.82
N ALA A 292 -4.25 10.30 -20.75
CA ALA A 292 -5.62 10.02 -20.30
C ALA A 292 -6.33 8.91 -21.11
N THR A 293 -5.93 8.70 -22.36
CA THR A 293 -6.48 7.64 -23.24
C THR A 293 -5.96 6.24 -22.91
N SER A 294 -4.93 6.13 -22.08
CA SER A 294 -4.41 4.83 -21.64
C SER A 294 -5.25 4.26 -20.51
N THR A 295 -6.17 3.38 -20.88
CA THR A 295 -7.01 2.61 -19.95
C THR A 295 -6.52 1.16 -19.88
N PRO A 296 -6.97 0.37 -18.89
CA PRO A 296 -6.71 -1.07 -18.88
C PRO A 296 -7.17 -1.77 -20.18
N ALA A 297 -8.26 -1.32 -20.79
CA ALA A 297 -8.79 -1.89 -22.03
C ALA A 297 -7.86 -1.64 -23.23
N THR A 298 -7.26 -0.45 -23.35
CA THR A 298 -6.28 -0.15 -24.40
C THR A 298 -4.96 -0.86 -24.15
N TYR A 299 -4.52 -0.97 -22.89
CA TYR A 299 -3.27 -1.65 -22.55
C TYR A 299 -3.32 -3.16 -22.79
N LEU A 300 -4.44 -3.80 -22.47
CA LEU A 300 -4.66 -5.24 -22.67
C LEU A 300 -5.04 -5.60 -24.13
N GLY A 301 -5.20 -4.61 -25.01
CA GLY A 301 -5.67 -4.83 -26.39
C GLY A 301 -7.16 -5.19 -26.50
N ILE A 302 -7.91 -5.16 -25.40
CA ILE A 302 -9.35 -5.45 -25.38
C ILE A 302 -10.10 -4.45 -26.26
N TRP A 303 -9.65 -3.19 -26.28
CA TRP A 303 -10.25 -2.15 -27.10
C TRP A 303 -10.18 -2.47 -28.61
N ASP A 304 -9.16 -3.19 -29.06
CA ASP A 304 -9.04 -3.60 -30.47
C ASP A 304 -10.13 -4.60 -30.82
N SER A 305 -10.35 -5.60 -29.96
CA SER A 305 -11.44 -6.56 -30.13
C SER A 305 -12.82 -5.90 -30.11
N ILE A 306 -13.03 -4.90 -29.23
CA ILE A 306 -14.28 -4.14 -29.19
C ILE A 306 -14.48 -3.37 -30.50
N ARG A 307 -13.43 -2.70 -31.02
CA ARG A 307 -13.49 -1.98 -32.30
C ARG A 307 -13.80 -2.91 -33.47
N ASP A 308 -13.20 -4.10 -33.51
CA ASP A 308 -13.46 -5.08 -34.55
C ASP A 308 -14.91 -5.58 -34.55
N VAL A 309 -15.52 -5.72 -33.37
CA VAL A 309 -16.94 -6.07 -33.25
C VAL A 309 -17.83 -4.92 -33.72
N TYR A 310 -17.56 -3.69 -33.27
CA TYR A 310 -18.34 -2.52 -33.66
C TYR A 310 -18.26 -2.21 -35.16
N ALA A 311 -17.09 -2.41 -35.77
CA ALA A 311 -16.91 -2.22 -37.21
C ALA A 311 -17.70 -3.23 -38.07
N LYS A 312 -18.21 -4.32 -37.47
CA LYS A 312 -19.05 -5.33 -38.12
C LYS A 312 -20.53 -5.17 -37.84
N LEU A 313 -20.93 -4.18 -37.04
CA LEU A 313 -22.34 -3.87 -36.84
C LEU A 313 -22.89 -3.18 -38.11
N PRO A 314 -24.14 -3.51 -38.53
CA PRO A 314 -24.76 -2.95 -39.73
C PRO A 314 -25.07 -1.46 -39.62
#